data_AF-A0A1B8R4Q8-F1
#
_entry.id   AF-A0A1B8R4Q8-F1
#
_cell.length_a   1.000
_cell.length_b   1.000
_cell.length_c   1.000
_cell.angle_alpha   90.00
_cell.angle_beta   90.00
_cell.angle_gamma   90.00
#
_symmetry.space_group_name_H-M   'P 1'
#
loop_
_entity.id
_entity.type
_entity.pdbx_description
1 polymer ?
#
loop_
_entity_poly.entity_id
_entity_poly.type
_entity_poly.pdbx_seq_one_letter_code
_entity_poly.pdbx_strand_id
1 'polypeptide(L)' 'MEAETSSRPGENELAEGVAYHNGEMRAAIGTLLEDVRHLRRQLILAEGAMGGGMTRGWRPSYDRD' A
#
# COMPACT_ATOMS: atom_id res chain seq x y z
N MET A 1 -20.25 21.56 19.52
CA MET A 1 -20.00 22.41 18.34
C MET A 1 -18.88 21.70 17.65
N GLU A 2 -19.26 20.69 16.87
CA GLU A 2 -18.35 19.67 16.38
C GLU A 2 -17.53 20.33 15.29
N ALA A 3 -16.24 20.54 15.56
CA ALA A 3 -15.29 20.96 14.55
C ALA A 3 -15.20 19.80 13.56
N GLU A 4 -16.02 19.88 12.51
CA GLU A 4 -15.97 19.00 11.37
C GLU A 4 -14.54 19.08 10.84
N THR A 5 -13.76 18.03 11.14
CA THR A 5 -12.40 17.85 10.68
C THR A 5 -12.47 17.75 9.17
N SER A 6 -12.43 18.91 8.52
CA SER A 6 -12.11 19.05 7.10
C SER A 6 -10.64 18.69 6.92
N SER A 7 -10.33 17.42 7.21
CA SER A 7 -9.03 16.83 6.93
C SER A 7 -9.07 16.34 5.49
N ARG A 8 -7.96 16.52 4.77
CA ARG A 8 -7.82 15.91 3.45
C ARG A 8 -8.06 14.41 3.58
N PRO A 9 -8.64 13.74 2.56
CA PRO A 9 -8.95 12.31 2.64
C PRO A 9 -7.75 11.45 3.11
N GLY A 10 -6.52 11.80 2.69
CA GLY A 10 -5.31 11.11 3.13
C GLY A 10 -4.88 11.34 4.58
N GLU A 11 -5.33 12.43 5.23
CA GLU A 11 -5.07 12.67 6.66
C GLU A 11 -5.94 11.76 7.55
N ASN A 12 -7.18 11.46 7.11
CA ASN A 12 -8.05 10.53 7.80
C ASN A 12 -7.52 9.08 7.70
N GLU A 13 -7.12 8.65 6.51
CA GLU A 13 -6.51 7.33 6.30
C GLU A 13 -5.21 7.15 7.11
N LEU A 14 -4.39 8.20 7.21
CA LEU A 14 -3.20 8.20 8.06
C LEU A 14 -3.56 8.06 9.54
N ALA A 15 -4.53 8.85 10.02
CA ALA A 15 -4.96 8.81 11.41
C ALA A 15 -5.53 7.43 11.79
N GLU A 16 -6.34 6.83 10.92
CA GLU A 16 -6.88 5.47 11.09
C GLU A 16 -5.76 4.43 11.14
N GLY A 17 -4.79 4.51 10.22
CA GLY A 17 -3.63 3.61 10.21
C GLY A 17 -2.79 3.71 11.48
N VAL A 18 -2.53 4.93 11.97
CA VAL A 18 -1.80 5.13 13.22
C VAL A 18 -2.61 4.67 14.44
N ALA A 19 -3.93 4.91 14.45
CA ALA A 19 -4.82 4.47 15.52
C ALA A 19 -4.91 2.93 15.63
N TYR A 20 -4.90 2.22 14.50
CA TYR A 20 -4.82 0.75 14.47
C TYR A 20 -3.59 0.20 15.21
N HIS A 21 -2.49 0.98 15.21
CA HIS A 21 -1.27 0.67 15.94
C HIS A 21 -1.19 1.35 17.32
N ASN A 22 -2.31 1.72 17.93
CA ASN A 22 -2.37 2.40 19.23
C ASN A 22 -1.55 3.71 19.30
N GLY A 23 -1.39 4.41 18.17
CA GLY A 23 -0.56 5.61 18.10
C GLY A 23 0.92 5.35 17.76
N GLU A 24 1.35 4.09 17.68
CA GLU A 24 2.75 3.73 17.40
C GLU A 24 3.10 3.91 15.92
N MET A 25 3.52 5.11 15.54
CA MET A 25 3.90 5.45 14.16
C MET A 25 4.94 4.50 13.57
N ARG A 26 5.91 4.03 14.38
CA ARG A 26 6.95 3.09 13.89
C ARG A 26 6.36 1.73 13.55
N ALA A 27 5.38 1.25 14.31
CA ALA A 27 4.69 0.01 14.03
C ALA A 27 3.83 0.12 12.76
N ALA A 28 3.11 1.24 12.61
CA ALA A 28 2.31 1.53 11.41
C ALA A 28 3.16 1.57 10.13
N ILE A 29 4.26 2.31 10.14
CA ILE A 29 5.19 2.37 9.01
C ILE A 29 5.81 0.98 8.75
N GLY A 30 6.14 0.24 9.82
CA GLY A 30 6.68 -1.12 9.72
C GLY A 30 5.75 -2.07 8.96
N THR A 31 4.47 -2.08 9.32
CA THR A 31 3.43 -2.87 8.65
C THR A 31 3.27 -2.47 7.19
N LEU A 32 3.14 -1.17 6.90
CA LEU A 32 3.01 -0.69 5.51
C LEU A 32 4.20 -1.09 4.64
N LEU A 33 5.42 -1.05 5.19
CA LEU A 33 6.61 -1.51 4.47
C LEU A 33 6.60 -3.03 4.23
N GLU A 34 6.08 -3.84 5.16
CA GLU A 34 5.91 -5.27 4.95
C GLU A 34 4.84 -5.57 3.90
N ASP A 35 3.73 -4.85 3.93
CA ASP A 35 2.67 -4.97 2.94
C ASP A 35 3.18 -4.64 1.53
N VAL A 36 3.96 -3.57 1.38
CA VAL A 36 4.61 -3.25 0.09
C VAL A 36 5.56 -4.36 -0.36
N ARG A 37 6.37 -4.93 0.55
CA ARG A 37 7.25 -6.07 0.22
C ARG A 37 6.44 -7.31 -0.18
N HIS A 38 5.34 -7.58 0.51
CA HIS A 38 4.43 -8.69 0.20
C HIS A 38 3.80 -8.50 -1.18
N LEU A 39 3.22 -7.33 -1.47
CA LEU A 39 2.59 -7.01 -2.75
C LEU A 39 3.59 -7.08 -3.91
N ARG A 40 4.82 -6.59 -3.72
CA ARG A 40 5.88 -6.73 -4.73
C ARG A 40 6.23 -8.19 -5.02
N ARG A 41 6.29 -9.05 -3.99
CA ARG A 41 6.47 -10.50 -4.19
C ARG A 41 5.31 -11.11 -4.97
N GLN A 42 4.07 -10.76 -4.63
CA GLN A 42 2.89 -11.23 -5.35
C GLN A 42 2.89 -10.80 -6.82
N LEU A 43 3.33 -9.57 -7.12
CA LEU A 43 3.48 -9.09 -8.49
C LEU A 43 4.53 -9.88 -9.28
N ILE A 44 5.69 -10.16 -8.70
CA ILE A 44 6.73 -11.01 -9.33
C ILE A 44 6.19 -12.40 -9.64
N LEU A 45 5.48 -13.00 -8.68
CA LEU A 45 4.87 -14.32 -8.87
C LEU A 45 3.81 -14.31 -9.96
N ALA A 46 2.96 -13.28 -9.99
CA ALA A 46 1.93 -13.12 -11.01
C ALA A 46 2.54 -12.89 -12.41
N GLU A 47 3.57 -12.06 -12.51
CA GLU A 47 4.33 -11.82 -13.75
C GLU A 47 4.93 -13.13 -14.28
N GLY A 48 5.57 -13.91 -13.41
CA GLY A 48 6.14 -15.22 -13.76
C GLY A 48 5.07 -16.26 -14.15
N ALA A 49 3.95 -16.30 -13.43
CA ALA A 49 2.88 -17.27 -13.67
C ALA A 49 2.09 -17.00 -14.96
N MET A 50 1.81 -15.73 -15.27
CA MET A 50 1.10 -15.36 -16.49
C MET A 50 1.99 -15.47 -17.74
N GLY A 51 3.30 -15.27 -17.58
CA GLY A 51 4.26 -15.27 -18.69
C GLY A 51 4.00 -14.16 -19.73
N GLY A 52 4.91 -13.99 -20.69
CA GLY A 52 4.80 -12.93 -21.70
C GLY A 52 3.64 -13.10 -22.69
N GLY A 53 3.15 -14.34 -22.86
CA GLY A 53 2.10 -14.66 -23.83
C GLY A 53 0.68 -14.29 -23.37
N MET A 54 0.36 -14.48 -22.08
CA MET A 54 -0.99 -14.24 -21.57
C MET A 54 -1.29 -12.74 -21.40
N THR A 55 -0.28 -11.94 -21.08
CA THR A 55 -0.41 -10.49 -20.89
C THR A 55 -0.05 -9.68 -22.14
N ARG A 56 0.21 -10.33 -23.29
CA ARG A 56 0.69 -9.69 -24.54
C ARG A 56 1.92 -8.80 -24.33
N GLY A 57 2.86 -9.24 -23.51
CA GLY A 57 4.09 -8.52 -23.20
C GLY A 57 3.95 -7.39 -22.18
N TRP A 58 2.79 -7.21 -21.56
CA TRP A 58 2.66 -6.28 -20.44
C TRP A 58 3.46 -6.77 -19.22
N ARG A 59 4.16 -5.85 -18.56
CA ARG A 59 4.94 -6.06 -17.34
C ARG A 59 4.56 -5.00 -16.29
N PRO A 60 4.46 -5.37 -15.00
CA PRO A 60 4.17 -4.41 -13.94
C PRO A 60 5.31 -3.41 -13.74
N SER A 61 4.96 -2.15 -13.43
CA SER A 61 5.92 -1.17 -12.90
C SER A 61 6.03 -1.32 -11.39
N TYR A 62 7.26 -1.35 -10.87
CA TYR A 62 7.53 -1.50 -9.44
C TYR A 62 7.79 -0.18 -8.72
N ASP A 63 7.94 0.90 -9.49
CA ASP A 63 8.16 2.26 -9.03
C ASP A 63 6.86 3.07 -9.12
N ARG A 64 6.73 4.09 -8.26
CA ARG A 64 5.69 5.12 -8.42
C ARG A 64 6.32 6.30 -9.18
N ASP A 65 5.63 6.77 -10.22
CA ASP A 65 5.90 8.06 -10.89
C ASP A 65 5.46 9.25 -10.03
#